data_AF-A0A5J4NRL1-F1
#
_entry.id   AF-A0A5J4NRL1-F1
#
_cell.length_a   1.000
_cell.length_b   1.000
_cell.length_c   1.000
_cell.angle_alpha   90.00
_cell.angle_beta   90.00
_cell.angle_gamma   90.00
#
_symmetry.space_group_name_H-M   'P 1'
#
loop_
_entity.id
_entity.type
_entity.pdbx_description
1 polymer ?
#
loop_
_entity_poly.entity_id
_entity_poly.type
_entity_poly.pdbx_seq_one_letter_code
_entity_poly.pdbx_strand_id
1 'polypeptide(L)'
;MCTSNIHFMFNSTFYRQVGGFAMGSPLEIVLSDIFMSHLEHSVSTEIWNTLVCKQYVDDIFAVFGDHWQVTAFHELLYSLHNKLTFTLEFEQSESISFLDVLLKRRVDGSLSRGVYASPRGQDNIYT
;
A
#
# COMPACT_ATOMS: atom_id res chain seq x y z
N MET A 1 -13.73 -10.01 10.76
CA MET A 1 -12.41 -10.38 10.20
C MET A 1 -11.97 -11.71 10.79
N CYS A 2 -11.48 -12.63 9.94
CA CYS A 2 -11.26 -14.05 10.23
C CYS A 2 -10.04 -14.39 11.12
N THR A 3 -9.49 -13.41 11.84
CA THR A 3 -8.23 -13.56 12.60
C THR A 3 -8.43 -13.73 14.11
N SER A 4 -9.66 -13.83 14.60
CA SER A 4 -10.00 -13.78 16.02
C SER A 4 -9.47 -14.93 16.89
N ASN A 5 -8.82 -15.95 16.33
CA ASN A 5 -8.30 -17.12 17.05
C ASN A 5 -6.87 -17.53 16.62
N ILE A 6 -6.06 -16.61 16.09
CA ILE A 6 -4.67 -16.91 15.74
C ILE A 6 -3.79 -16.79 17.01
N HIS A 7 -3.04 -17.85 17.30
CA HIS A 7 -2.05 -17.91 18.37
C HIS A 7 -0.67 -18.17 17.77
N PHE A 8 0.35 -17.50 18.29
CA PHE A 8 1.75 -17.75 17.93
C PHE A 8 2.60 -17.86 19.19
N MET A 9 3.74 -18.56 19.08
CA MET A 9 4.66 -18.77 20.18
C MET A 9 5.94 -17.99 19.94
N PHE A 10 6.38 -17.23 20.94
CA PHE A 10 7.66 -16.52 20.94
C PHE A 10 8.31 -16.69 22.32
N ASN A 11 9.60 -17.07 22.36
CA ASN A 11 10.32 -17.37 23.61
C ASN A 11 9.53 -18.29 24.57
N SER A 12 9.00 -19.40 24.04
CA SER A 12 8.20 -20.38 24.80
C SER A 12 6.93 -19.82 25.46
N THR A 13 6.49 -18.62 25.06
CA THR A 13 5.28 -17.97 25.55
C THR A 13 4.26 -17.88 24.42
N PHE A 14 3.01 -18.23 24.72
CA PHE A 14 1.91 -18.12 23.76
C PHE A 14 1.31 -16.72 23.77
N TYR A 15 1.16 -16.15 22.58
CA TYR A 15 0.53 -14.86 22.35
C TYR A 15 -0.69 -15.05 21.44
N ARG A 16 -1.76 -14.33 21.76
CA ARG A 16 -2.94 -14.25 20.90
C ARG A 16 -2.85 -13.01 20.04
N GLN A 17 -3.02 -13.17 18.73
CA GLN A 17 -3.09 -12.05 17.82
C GLN A 17 -4.40 -11.29 18.03
N VAL A 18 -4.30 -10.03 18.46
CA VAL A 18 -5.45 -9.18 18.82
C VAL A 18 -5.91 -8.31 17.64
N GLY A 19 -5.11 -8.24 16.57
CA GLY A 19 -5.39 -7.50 15.34
C GLY A 19 -4.29 -7.67 14.30
N GLY A 20 -4.59 -7.32 13.05
CA GLY A 20 -3.67 -7.47 11.91
C GLY A 20 -3.46 -8.92 11.49
N PHE A 21 -2.49 -9.13 10.60
CA PHE A 21 -2.05 -10.43 10.11
C PHE A 21 -0.66 -10.74 10.63
N ALA A 22 -0.37 -12.02 10.90
CA ALA A 22 1.00 -12.41 11.20
C ALA A 22 1.80 -12.28 9.90
N MET A 23 2.79 -11.38 9.89
CA MET A 23 3.66 -11.17 8.73
C MET A 23 4.27 -12.51 8.28
N GLY A 24 4.08 -12.87 7.01
CA GLY A 24 4.57 -14.12 6.44
C GLY A 24 3.61 -15.30 6.57
N SER A 25 2.39 -15.08 7.07
CA SER A 25 1.32 -16.08 6.97
C SER A 25 0.85 -16.19 5.51
N PRO A 26 0.67 -17.38 4.93
CA PRO A 26 0.06 -17.55 3.62
C PRO A 26 -1.34 -16.92 3.52
N LEU A 27 -2.02 -16.76 4.66
CA LEU A 27 -3.33 -16.13 4.76
C LEU A 27 -3.30 -14.61 4.67
N GLU A 28 -2.16 -13.98 4.97
CA GLU A 28 -1.99 -12.51 4.89
C GLU A 28 -2.21 -12.03 3.45
N ILE A 29 -1.52 -12.66 2.49
CA ILE A 29 -1.61 -12.29 1.06
C ILE A 29 -3.05 -12.42 0.57
N VAL A 30 -3.71 -13.54 0.86
CA VAL A 30 -5.08 -13.80 0.39
C VAL A 30 -6.09 -12.84 1.03
N LEU A 31 -5.95 -12.54 2.32
CA LEU A 31 -6.88 -11.64 3.00
C LEU A 31 -6.65 -10.18 2.63
N SER A 32 -5.39 -9.76 2.42
CA SER A 32 -5.08 -8.43 1.89
C SER A 32 -5.67 -8.25 0.50
N ASP A 33 -5.53 -9.24 -0.38
CA ASP A 33 -6.09 -9.19 -1.73
C ASP A 33 -7.63 -9.11 -1.74
N ILE A 34 -8.30 -9.92 -0.92
CA ILE A 34 -9.77 -9.86 -0.75
C ILE A 34 -10.20 -8.50 -0.20
N PHE A 35 -9.49 -7.99 0.81
CA PHE A 35 -9.81 -6.70 1.43
C PHE A 35 -9.66 -5.55 0.45
N MET A 36 -8.57 -5.54 -0.32
CA MET A 36 -8.29 -4.51 -1.31
C MET A 36 -9.24 -4.62 -2.52
N SER A 37 -9.61 -5.82 -2.94
CA SER A 37 -10.68 -6.03 -3.93
C SER A 37 -12.03 -5.46 -3.45
N HIS A 38 -12.35 -5.65 -2.16
CA HIS A 38 -13.57 -5.07 -1.58
C HIS A 38 -13.50 -3.54 -1.53
N LEU A 39 -12.34 -2.97 -1.21
CA LEU A 39 -12.12 -1.52 -1.28
C LEU A 39 -12.28 -0.99 -2.70
N GLU A 40 -11.64 -1.62 -3.69
CA GLU A 40 -11.74 -1.25 -5.10
C GLU A 40 -13.21 -1.23 -5.55
N HIS A 41 -13.99 -2.23 -5.14
CA HIS A 41 -15.43 -2.24 -5.41
C HIS A 41 -16.19 -1.11 -4.72
N SER A 42 -15.84 -0.80 -3.47
CA SER A 42 -16.50 0.25 -2.66
C SER A 42 -16.21 1.67 -3.16
N VAL A 43 -15.01 1.90 -3.71
CA VAL A 43 -14.56 3.20 -4.24
C VAL A 43 -14.48 3.21 -5.76
N SER A 44 -15.16 2.26 -6.42
CA SER A 44 -15.08 2.05 -7.87
C SER A 44 -15.29 3.36 -8.62
N THR A 45 -16.37 4.08 -8.31
CA THR A 45 -16.73 5.35 -8.97
C THR A 45 -15.63 6.41 -8.89
N GLU A 46 -14.96 6.52 -7.75
CA GLU A 46 -13.86 7.46 -7.53
C GLU A 46 -12.57 6.99 -8.21
N ILE A 47 -12.32 5.68 -8.26
CA ILE A 47 -11.22 5.09 -9.03
C ILE A 47 -11.40 5.37 -10.53
N TRP A 48 -12.62 5.32 -11.07
CA TRP A 48 -12.89 5.67 -12.47
C TRP A 48 -12.56 7.14 -12.82
N ASN A 49 -12.50 8.03 -11.82
CA ASN A 49 -12.09 9.42 -12.01
C ASN A 49 -10.55 9.61 -11.99
N THR A 50 -9.79 8.55 -11.71
CA THR A 50 -8.32 8.57 -11.77
C THR A 50 -7.83 8.29 -13.18
N LEU A 51 -6.70 8.90 -13.56
CA LEU A 51 -6.06 8.67 -14.86
C LEU A 51 -5.42 7.28 -14.93
N VAL A 52 -4.88 6.82 -13.80
CA VAL A 52 -4.29 5.50 -13.61
C VAL A 52 -4.56 5.08 -12.17
N CYS A 53 -4.98 3.83 -11.97
CA CYS A 53 -4.98 3.17 -10.65
C CYS A 53 -4.42 1.75 -10.82
N LYS A 54 -3.44 1.40 -9.99
CA LYS A 54 -2.79 0.09 -9.95
C LYS A 54 -2.59 -0.31 -8.50
N GLN A 55 -3.00 -1.53 -8.17
CA GLN A 55 -2.85 -2.12 -6.85
C GLN A 55 -1.78 -3.21 -6.88
N TYR A 56 -0.98 -3.29 -5.82
CA TYR A 56 -0.11 -4.42 -5.54
C TYR A 56 -0.29 -4.84 -4.08
N VAL A 57 -0.98 -5.96 -3.85
CA VAL A 57 -1.36 -6.43 -2.50
C VAL A 57 -2.00 -5.29 -1.71
N ASP A 58 -1.30 -4.68 -0.77
CA ASP A 58 -1.74 -3.60 0.11
C ASP A 58 -1.36 -2.18 -0.36
N ASP A 59 -0.54 -2.05 -1.41
CA ASP A 59 -0.13 -0.77 -1.97
C ASP A 59 -1.00 -0.33 -3.16
N ILE A 60 -1.32 0.97 -3.25
CA ILE A 60 -2.04 1.57 -4.37
C ILE A 60 -1.18 2.67 -5.00
N PHE A 61 -0.96 2.57 -6.31
CA PHE A 61 -0.45 3.63 -7.15
C PHE A 61 -1.60 4.26 -7.94
N ALA A 62 -1.85 5.54 -7.75
CA ALA A 62 -2.88 6.26 -8.49
C ALA A 62 -2.41 7.63 -8.98
N VAL A 63 -2.87 8.02 -10.18
CA VAL A 63 -2.59 9.31 -10.81
C VAL A 63 -3.88 10.11 -10.88
N PHE A 64 -3.86 11.28 -10.27
CA PHE A 64 -4.98 12.22 -10.22
C PHE A 64 -4.68 13.46 -11.04
N GLY A 65 -5.73 14.16 -11.52
CA GLY A 65 -5.56 15.41 -12.25
C GLY A 65 -5.17 16.56 -11.33
N ASP A 66 -5.72 16.58 -10.12
CA ASP A 66 -5.47 17.62 -9.13
C ASP A 66 -5.16 17.05 -7.74
N HIS A 67 -4.39 17.82 -6.95
CA HIS A 67 -4.01 17.44 -5.59
C HIS A 67 -5.20 17.24 -4.64
N TRP A 68 -6.26 18.03 -4.79
CA TRP A 68 -7.45 17.94 -3.94
C TRP A 68 -8.18 16.60 -4.08
N GLN A 69 -8.12 15.98 -5.26
CA GLN A 69 -8.73 14.67 -5.52
C GLN A 69 -8.03 13.56 -4.74
N VAL A 70 -6.71 13.69 -4.53
CA VAL A 70 -5.92 12.75 -3.72
C VAL A 70 -6.39 12.78 -2.27
N THR A 71 -6.56 13.98 -1.71
CA THR A 71 -7.02 14.14 -0.33
C THR A 71 -8.44 13.60 -0.15
N ALA A 72 -9.36 13.92 -1.07
CA ALA A 72 -10.72 13.39 -1.04
C ALA A 72 -10.76 11.86 -1.12
N PHE A 73 -9.92 11.26 -1.98
CA PHE A 73 -9.79 9.81 -2.10
C PHE A 73 -9.25 9.18 -0.81
N HIS A 74 -8.27 9.81 -0.16
CA HIS A 74 -7.72 9.33 1.11
C HIS A 74 -8.72 9.41 2.26
N GLU A 75 -9.49 10.49 2.35
CA GLU A 75 -10.58 10.61 3.33
C GLU A 75 -11.65 9.54 3.12
N LEU A 76 -11.98 9.22 1.87
CA LEU A 76 -12.90 8.13 1.53
C LEU A 76 -12.35 6.78 1.99
N LEU A 77 -11.08 6.47 1.69
CA LEU A 77 -10.43 5.25 2.15
C LEU A 77 -10.45 5.13 3.68
N TYR A 78 -10.17 6.24 4.37
CA TYR A 78 -10.20 6.29 5.83
C TYR A 78 -11.62 6.06 6.39
N SER A 79 -12.65 6.57 5.70
CA SER A 79 -14.06 6.42 6.11
C SER A 79 -14.56 4.97 6.03
N LEU A 80 -14.01 4.16 5.11
CA LEU A 80 -14.41 2.78 4.90
C LEU A 80 -13.99 1.86 6.04
N HIS A 81 -12.92 2.21 6.78
CA HIS A 81 -12.47 1.39 7.89
C HIS A 81 -11.75 2.20 8.96
N ASN A 82 -12.48 2.52 10.03
CA ASN A 82 -12.02 3.32 11.18
C ASN A 82 -10.80 2.77 11.95
N LYS A 83 -10.32 1.56 11.63
CA LYS A 83 -9.14 0.94 12.25
C LYS A 83 -7.94 0.80 11.32
N LEU A 84 -8.06 1.17 10.05
CA LEU A 84 -6.97 1.12 9.09
C LEU A 84 -6.42 2.52 8.85
N THR A 85 -5.09 2.63 8.87
CA THR A 85 -4.39 3.88 8.60
C THR A 85 -3.70 3.73 7.26
N PHE A 86 -4.19 4.46 6.26
CA PHE A 86 -3.53 4.55 4.97
C PHE A 86 -2.47 5.65 5.02
N THR A 87 -1.26 5.34 4.55
CA THR A 87 -0.20 6.31 4.32
C THR A 87 -0.31 6.86 2.91
N LEU A 88 -0.19 8.18 2.75
CA LEU A 88 -0.09 8.84 1.45
C LEU A 88 1.35 9.22 1.17
N GLU A 89 1.82 8.86 -0.02
CA GLU A 89 3.08 9.35 -0.58
C GLU A 89 2.79 10.17 -1.84
N PHE A 90 3.34 11.38 -1.89
CA PHE A 90 3.25 12.24 -3.06
C PHE A 90 4.54 12.18 -3.85
N GLU A 91 4.41 12.37 -5.16
CA GLU A 91 5.55 12.55 -6.05
C GLU A 91 6.39 13.77 -5.62
N GLN A 92 7.71 13.59 -5.62
CA GLN A 92 8.68 14.63 -5.31
C GLN A 92 9.70 14.72 -6.44
N SER A 93 9.98 15.94 -6.90
CA SER A 93 10.93 16.17 -8.02
C SER A 93 10.62 15.28 -9.24
N GLU A 94 9.35 15.24 -9.64
CA GLU A 94 8.85 14.47 -10.78
C GLU A 94 9.10 12.95 -10.67
N SER A 95 9.31 12.47 -9.44
CA SER A 95 9.66 11.08 -9.15
C SER A 95 8.85 10.55 -7.97
N ILE A 96 8.46 9.28 -8.03
CA ILE A 96 7.82 8.56 -6.92
C ILE A 96 8.29 7.12 -6.91
N SER A 97 8.58 6.60 -5.72
CA SER A 97 8.87 5.17 -5.53
C SER A 97 7.56 4.40 -5.42
N PHE A 98 7.48 3.28 -6.11
CA PHE A 98 6.41 2.29 -5.93
C PHE A 98 7.06 0.91 -5.88
N LEU A 99 7.00 0.25 -4.71
CA LEU A 99 7.78 -0.96 -4.42
C LEU A 99 9.29 -0.71 -4.69
N ASP A 100 9.96 -1.60 -5.43
CA ASP A 100 11.38 -1.46 -5.82
C ASP A 100 11.58 -0.66 -7.11
N VAL A 101 10.58 0.12 -7.51
CA VAL A 101 10.57 0.83 -8.79
C VAL A 101 10.51 2.33 -8.57
N LEU A 102 11.47 3.05 -9.16
CA LEU A 102 11.42 4.50 -9.24
C LEU A 102 10.68 4.88 -10.52
N LEU A 103 9.51 5.49 -10.38
CA LEU A 103 8.76 6.05 -11.49
C LEU A 103 9.14 7.53 -11.62
N LYS A 104 9.54 7.94 -12.83
CA LYS A 104 9.81 9.34 -13.16
C LYS A 104 8.89 9.84 -14.25
N ARG A 105 8.17 10.93 -13.99
CA ARG A 105 7.35 11.59 -15.00
C ARG A 105 8.24 12.34 -15.98
N ARG A 106 8.01 12.12 -17.27
CA ARG A 106 8.66 12.84 -18.36
C ARG A 106 7.85 14.08 -18.74
N VAL A 107 8.49 14.97 -19.49
CA VAL A 107 7.89 16.22 -20.00
C VAL A 107 6.65 15.94 -20.88
N ASP A 108 6.62 14.80 -21.58
CA ASP A 108 5.48 14.37 -22.40
C ASP A 108 4.34 13.71 -21.60
N GLY A 109 4.46 13.65 -20.27
CA GLY A 109 3.49 13.02 -19.37
C GLY A 109 3.64 11.50 -19.24
N SER A 110 4.55 10.86 -19.99
CA SER A 110 4.81 9.43 -19.87
C SER A 110 5.66 9.10 -18.63
N LEU A 111 5.51 7.87 -18.12
CA LEU A 111 6.31 7.38 -16.99
C LEU A 111 7.51 6.60 -17.50
N SER A 112 8.70 6.92 -16.97
CA SER A 112 9.89 6.12 -17.13
C SER A 112 10.22 5.34 -15.86
N ARG A 113 10.79 4.14 -16.04
CA ARG A 113 11.09 3.21 -14.97
C ARG A 113 12.58 3.19 -14.66
N GLY A 114 12.92 3.35 -13.39
CA GLY A 114 14.24 3.08 -12.83
C GLY A 114 14.16 2.09 -11.68
N VAL A 115 15.32 1.62 -11.22
CA VAL A 115 15.41 0.82 -9.99
C VAL A 115 15.43 1.78 -8.81
N TYR A 116 14.56 1.55 -7.82
CA TYR A 116 14.62 2.25 -6.55
C TYR A 116 15.49 1.44 -5.58
N ALA A 117 16.55 2.05 -5.07
CA ALA A 117 17.39 1.45 -4.04
C ALA A 117 17.02 2.09 -2.70
N SER A 118 16.34 1.33 -1.84
CA SER A 118 16.05 1.78 -0.48
C SER A 118 17.38 2.04 0.28
N PRO A 119 17.51 3.17 1.02
CA PRO A 119 18.69 3.46 1.83
C PRO A 119 19.04 2.37 2.86
N ARG A 120 18.07 1.49 3.19
CA ARG A 120 18.25 0.37 4.13
C ARG A 120 19.12 -0.77 3.58
N GLY A 121 19.45 -0.78 2.29
CA GLY A 121 20.41 -1.73 1.70
C GLY A 121 21.89 -1.41 1.99
N GLN A 122 22.16 -0.32 2.71
CA GLN A 122 23.49 0.12 3.13
C GLN A 122 23.81 -0.29 4.58
N ASP A 123 23.34 -1.47 5.01
CA ASP A 123 23.82 -2.03 6.27
C ASP A 123 25.21 -2.66 6.06
N ASN A 124 26.19 -2.00 6.68
CA ASN A 124 27.60 -2.36 6.73
C ASN A 124 27.82 -3.85 6.96
N ILE A 125 28.36 -4.52 5.95
CA ILE A 125 29.04 -5.80 6.11
C ILE A 125 30.35 -5.52 6.86
N TYR A 126 30.33 -5.49 8.18
CA TYR A 126 31.57 -5.60 8.95
C TYR A 126 32.04 -7.06 8.85
N THR A 127 33.19 -7.20 8.21
CA THR A 127 34.02 -8.42 8.17
C THR A 127 34.51 -8.79 9.56
#